data_AF-C3YPL4-F1
#
_entry.id   AF-C3YPL4-F1
#
_cell.length_a   1.000
_cell.length_b   1.000
_cell.length_c   1.000
_cell.angle_alpha   90.00
_cell.angle_beta   90.00
_cell.angle_gamma   90.00
#
_symmetry.space_group_name_H-M   'P 1'
#
loop_
_entity.id
_entity.type
_entity.pdbx_description
1 polymer ?
#
loop_
_entity_poly.entity_id
_entity_poly.type
_entity_poly.pdbx_seq_one_letter_code
_entity_poly.pdbx_strand_id
1 'polypeptide(L)'
;MKEVLRFKVISLACVLVLKTSVGIPVLVPYGRDSERLTRGISADDSGVVRIRQLYCRSNGFHLRIDANGTVGGTREDNHPDSIMELFPVVYAVHSPFDRPYNGEVRIMGLNTRLHLCINNDTGHLYSSEVSGPDCVFRETLEENGYNTYSSTNTLSDSGSTEQRWYVALGRRGLPRRFNITVDTSGPDLDPGQPLAQRHNHTVLTMLLRRLLGRRWKLVLAGGIIIIVILLIGADIFGDRDGKSTIFKRDAIALNFPHLRGMKELDDVDPADRRREDLFYVPPEPRIGPLFHMTDKNDTKFTFRQNPNWKNSTCPRSLQRKAFLSEEFGPIFRPDTQMVINSKLFNVDEYWRMMPWATPFGYKYKENITYEEVRDVLNMFPADDTIFNFTGRSRPQCITCAVIGNGGMLNGSKNGEEIDRHNYIFRVNHALTKGFEEDVGSRTTHYVFYDRSLVGVKADDYPISKDITYIFVPCRKADFSYLKSIAEGRNKFAVPPENVRIVHPDWMRYVHYVWMRVKSFRPTTGGIMVMAALNSCDKLSLYGVGYNTKYSHYYYDKQYKAFKPVLGSHDHRREIKLWDSLDREGLAYWYRRDVF
;
A
#
# COMPACT_ATOMS: atom_id res chain seq x y z
N MET A 1 -15.58 7.00 -75.87
CA MET A 1 -15.38 5.56 -75.57
C MET A 1 -14.31 4.99 -76.50
N LYS A 2 -13.06 4.98 -76.03
CA LYS A 2 -11.91 4.14 -76.46
C LYS A 2 -10.57 4.65 -75.88
N GLU A 3 -10.59 5.75 -75.13
CA GLU A 3 -9.43 6.25 -74.34
C GLU A 3 -9.61 6.16 -72.81
N VAL A 4 -10.59 5.39 -72.32
CA VAL A 4 -10.84 5.20 -70.87
C VAL A 4 -10.29 3.85 -70.36
N LEU A 5 -9.59 3.09 -71.22
CA LEU A 5 -9.14 1.72 -70.90
C LEU A 5 -7.63 1.47 -71.03
N ARG A 6 -6.80 2.53 -71.09
CA ARG A 6 -5.33 2.42 -70.90
C ARG A 6 -4.78 3.26 -69.73
N PHE A 7 -5.60 4.11 -69.11
CA PHE A 7 -5.24 4.82 -67.87
C PHE A 7 -5.59 4.06 -66.58
N LYS A 8 -6.23 2.89 -66.66
CA LYS A 8 -6.52 2.03 -65.51
C LYS A 8 -5.51 0.92 -65.25
N VAL A 9 -4.44 0.82 -66.05
CA VAL A 9 -3.36 -0.18 -65.84
C VAL A 9 -2.03 0.46 -65.43
N ILE A 10 -1.88 1.79 -65.54
CA ILE A 10 -0.66 2.49 -65.09
C ILE A 10 -0.83 3.16 -63.71
N SER A 11 -2.06 3.43 -63.26
CA SER A 11 -2.33 3.82 -61.87
C SER A 11 -2.32 2.68 -60.85
N LEU A 12 -2.19 1.42 -61.28
CA LEU A 12 -2.00 0.27 -60.37
C LEU A 12 -0.52 -0.07 -60.13
N ALA A 13 0.40 0.53 -60.89
CA ALA A 13 1.85 0.30 -60.78
C ALA A 13 2.61 1.40 -60.00
N CYS A 14 2.01 2.57 -59.77
CA CYS A 14 2.61 3.66 -58.98
C CYS A 14 2.13 3.75 -57.51
N VAL A 15 1.35 2.77 -57.03
CA VAL A 15 1.07 2.61 -55.58
C VAL A 15 1.90 1.47 -54.97
N LEU A 16 2.77 0.82 -55.76
CA LEU A 16 3.54 -0.36 -55.33
C LEU A 16 5.04 -0.11 -55.07
N VAL A 17 5.53 1.13 -55.16
CA VAL A 17 6.91 1.46 -54.77
C VAL A 17 6.94 2.82 -54.08
N LEU A 18 6.72 2.82 -52.76
CA LEU A 18 7.29 3.74 -51.75
C LEU A 18 6.47 3.62 -50.45
N LYS A 19 6.69 2.50 -49.76
CA LYS A 19 6.71 2.40 -48.29
C LYS A 19 7.22 1.00 -47.93
N THR A 20 8.50 0.76 -48.18
CA THR A 20 9.27 -0.15 -47.32
C THR A 20 9.55 0.57 -46.01
N SER A 21 8.48 0.90 -45.28
CA SER A 21 8.54 1.02 -43.83
C SER A 21 8.26 -0.40 -43.36
N VAL A 22 9.22 -1.01 -42.67
CA VAL A 22 9.09 -2.31 -42.02
C VAL A 22 7.74 -2.34 -41.29
N GLY A 23 6.77 -3.07 -41.86
CA GLY A 23 5.43 -3.17 -41.32
C GLY A 23 5.50 -3.88 -39.99
N ILE A 24 5.26 -3.13 -38.92
CA ILE A 24 4.94 -3.68 -37.61
C ILE A 24 3.66 -4.53 -37.79
N PRO A 25 3.66 -5.84 -37.51
CA PRO A 25 2.44 -6.63 -37.56
C PRO A 25 1.53 -6.20 -36.40
N VAL A 26 0.37 -5.63 -36.75
CA VAL A 26 -0.64 -5.11 -35.82
C VAL A 26 -1.59 -6.24 -35.39
N LEU A 27 -1.90 -6.33 -34.08
CA LEU A 27 -2.99 -7.16 -33.56
C LEU A 27 -4.36 -6.57 -33.92
N VAL A 28 -5.28 -7.46 -34.30
CA VAL A 28 -6.72 -7.24 -34.55
C VAL A 28 -7.49 -8.18 -33.59
N PRO A 29 -8.70 -7.85 -33.09
CA PRO A 29 -9.23 -8.46 -31.87
C PRO A 29 -10.03 -9.74 -32.11
N TYR A 30 -9.80 -10.75 -31.25
CA TYR A 30 -10.81 -11.74 -30.88
C TYR A 30 -10.52 -12.28 -29.47
N GLY A 31 -11.55 -12.37 -28.63
CA GLY A 31 -11.52 -12.97 -27.29
C GLY A 31 -11.85 -11.98 -26.17
N ARG A 32 -13.14 -11.92 -25.78
CA ARG A 32 -13.58 -11.30 -24.53
C ARG A 32 -12.87 -12.00 -23.36
N ASP A 33 -12.50 -11.21 -22.35
CA ASP A 33 -12.04 -11.60 -21.01
C ASP A 33 -10.54 -11.46 -20.68
N SER A 34 -9.65 -11.09 -21.63
CA SER A 34 -8.23 -10.79 -21.33
C SER A 34 -7.88 -9.28 -21.23
N GLU A 35 -8.86 -8.38 -21.42
CA GLU A 35 -8.62 -6.94 -21.62
C GLU A 35 -8.30 -6.11 -20.34
N ARG A 36 -8.12 -6.73 -19.17
CA ARG A 36 -7.79 -5.98 -17.93
C ARG A 36 -6.33 -6.01 -17.48
N LEU A 37 -5.48 -6.91 -18.00
CA LEU A 37 -4.14 -7.13 -17.44
C LEU A 37 -2.96 -6.40 -18.10
N THR A 38 -3.19 -5.58 -19.13
CA THR A 38 -2.10 -4.84 -19.84
C THR A 38 -2.30 -3.32 -19.94
N ARG A 39 -3.10 -2.70 -19.07
CA ARG A 39 -3.20 -1.23 -19.02
C ARG A 39 -2.09 -0.63 -18.15
N GLY A 40 -1.45 0.40 -18.71
CA GLY A 40 -0.20 1.02 -18.25
C GLY A 40 -0.25 1.75 -16.91
N ILE A 41 0.95 2.16 -16.49
CA ILE A 41 1.30 2.81 -15.23
C ILE A 41 0.53 4.13 -15.05
N SER A 42 -0.15 4.27 -13.92
CA SER A 42 -0.50 5.55 -13.30
C SER A 42 0.73 6.06 -12.53
N ALA A 43 0.93 7.38 -12.42
CA ALA A 43 2.00 7.96 -11.59
C ALA A 43 1.96 7.51 -10.10
N ASP A 44 0.89 6.86 -9.67
CA ASP A 44 0.73 6.22 -8.34
C ASP A 44 1.42 4.85 -8.21
N ASP A 45 1.88 4.24 -9.30
CA ASP A 45 2.43 2.86 -9.35
C ASP A 45 3.97 2.79 -9.32
N SER A 46 4.67 3.94 -9.27
CA SER A 46 6.14 4.00 -9.24
C SER A 46 6.69 3.58 -7.88
N GLY A 47 7.46 2.50 -7.82
CA GLY A 47 8.13 2.03 -6.60
C GLY A 47 7.42 0.88 -5.85
N VAL A 48 6.50 0.18 -6.49
CA VAL A 48 5.80 -1.00 -5.95
C VAL A 48 6.24 -2.28 -6.69
N VAL A 49 6.36 -3.40 -5.97
CA VAL A 49 6.64 -4.72 -6.57
C VAL A 49 5.42 -5.20 -7.37
N ARG A 50 5.63 -5.66 -8.61
CA ARG A 50 4.54 -6.04 -9.53
C ARG A 50 4.66 -7.50 -9.95
N ILE A 51 3.58 -8.26 -9.82
CA ILE A 51 3.50 -9.65 -10.32
C ILE A 51 2.68 -9.67 -11.60
N ARG A 52 3.28 -10.02 -12.73
CA ARG A 52 2.64 -10.02 -14.06
C ARG A 52 3.27 -11.06 -14.99
N GLN A 53 2.55 -11.49 -16.02
CA GLN A 53 3.15 -12.18 -17.16
C GLN A 53 3.73 -11.14 -18.13
N LEU A 54 4.98 -11.29 -18.53
CA LEU A 54 5.63 -10.40 -19.49
C LEU A 54 5.38 -10.91 -20.91
N TYR A 55 4.39 -10.32 -21.57
CA TYR A 55 3.92 -10.74 -22.88
C TYR A 55 4.67 -10.06 -24.03
N CYS A 56 5.34 -10.86 -24.86
CA CYS A 56 5.97 -10.45 -26.09
C CYS A 56 4.93 -10.46 -27.24
N ARG A 57 4.30 -9.31 -27.49
CA ARG A 57 3.26 -9.13 -28.52
C ARG A 57 3.69 -9.51 -29.94
N SER A 58 4.95 -9.32 -30.30
CA SER A 58 5.43 -9.55 -31.67
C SER A 58 5.39 -11.03 -32.08
N ASN A 59 5.52 -11.96 -31.14
CA ASN A 59 5.56 -13.40 -31.41
C ASN A 59 4.54 -14.22 -30.59
N GLY A 60 3.82 -13.57 -29.66
CA GLY A 60 2.74 -14.15 -28.87
C GLY A 60 3.20 -15.12 -27.78
N PHE A 61 4.31 -14.80 -27.11
CA PHE A 61 4.87 -15.60 -26.01
C PHE A 61 4.93 -14.78 -24.73
N HIS A 62 4.65 -15.41 -23.60
CA HIS A 62 5.00 -14.92 -22.27
C HIS A 62 6.42 -15.35 -21.95
N LEU A 63 7.23 -14.44 -21.40
CA LEU A 63 8.54 -14.79 -20.86
C LEU A 63 8.37 -15.89 -19.80
N ARG A 64 9.26 -16.89 -19.84
CA ARG A 64 9.27 -18.03 -18.93
C ARG A 64 10.69 -18.29 -18.45
N ILE A 65 10.84 -18.66 -17.19
CA ILE A 65 12.09 -19.19 -16.64
C ILE A 65 11.77 -20.57 -16.08
N ASP A 66 12.24 -21.62 -16.76
CA ASP A 66 12.01 -23.01 -16.39
C ASP A 66 12.74 -23.38 -15.08
N ALA A 67 12.30 -24.43 -14.39
CA ALA A 67 12.89 -24.89 -13.14
C ALA A 67 14.39 -25.27 -13.25
N ASN A 68 14.86 -25.59 -14.46
CA ASN A 68 16.28 -25.85 -14.75
C ASN A 68 17.09 -24.58 -15.09
N GLY A 69 16.48 -23.39 -14.97
CA GLY A 69 17.10 -22.10 -15.27
C GLY A 69 17.10 -21.69 -16.74
N THR A 70 16.42 -22.43 -17.61
CA THR A 70 16.30 -22.05 -19.02
C THR A 70 15.35 -20.86 -19.17
N VAL A 71 15.83 -19.77 -19.76
CA VAL A 71 15.00 -18.62 -20.13
C VAL A 71 14.40 -18.86 -21.50
N GLY A 72 13.10 -18.65 -21.64
CA GLY A 72 12.38 -18.87 -22.89
C GLY A 72 11.02 -18.21 -22.90
N GLY A 73 10.13 -18.73 -23.74
CA GLY A 73 8.79 -18.21 -23.93
C GLY A 73 7.78 -19.33 -24.02
N THR A 74 6.61 -19.13 -23.41
CA THR A 74 5.46 -20.03 -23.51
C THR A 74 4.25 -19.32 -24.10
N ARG A 75 3.38 -20.05 -24.81
CA ARG A 75 2.09 -19.52 -25.30
C ARG A 75 0.95 -19.77 -24.31
N GLU A 76 1.22 -20.54 -23.26
CA GLU A 76 0.23 -20.86 -22.24
C GLU A 76 0.04 -19.67 -21.28
N ASP A 77 -1.18 -19.15 -21.25
CA ASP A 77 -1.59 -18.13 -20.29
C ASP A 77 -1.58 -18.73 -18.88
N ASN A 78 -1.14 -17.94 -17.89
CA ASN A 78 -0.97 -18.35 -16.50
C ASN A 78 -0.06 -19.57 -16.24
N HIS A 79 0.81 -19.96 -17.18
CA HIS A 79 1.81 -21.01 -16.91
C HIS A 79 2.66 -20.62 -15.68
N PRO A 80 2.83 -21.50 -14.67
CA PRO A 80 3.48 -21.15 -13.40
C PRO A 80 4.86 -20.49 -13.56
N ASP A 81 5.69 -21.03 -14.45
CA ASP A 81 7.04 -20.53 -14.75
C ASP A 81 7.08 -19.23 -15.58
N SER A 82 5.93 -18.74 -16.04
CA SER A 82 5.80 -17.50 -16.84
C SER A 82 5.30 -16.30 -16.05
N ILE A 83 5.01 -16.51 -14.77
CA ILE A 83 4.60 -15.45 -13.84
C ILE A 83 5.86 -14.82 -13.28
N MET A 84 6.05 -13.53 -13.56
CA MET A 84 7.25 -12.77 -13.19
C MET A 84 6.94 -11.77 -12.09
N GLU A 85 7.87 -11.60 -11.16
CA GLU A 85 7.87 -10.60 -10.11
C GLU A 85 8.91 -9.51 -10.44
N LEU A 86 8.45 -8.25 -10.52
CA LEU A 86 9.26 -7.09 -10.87
C LEU A 86 9.44 -6.19 -9.66
N PHE A 87 10.68 -6.00 -9.22
CA PHE A 87 11.05 -5.20 -8.04
C PHE A 87 11.75 -3.92 -8.46
N PRO A 88 11.33 -2.73 -8.01
CA PRO A 88 12.09 -1.51 -8.25
C PRO A 88 13.45 -1.56 -7.52
N VAL A 89 14.52 -1.12 -8.18
CA VAL A 89 15.84 -1.00 -7.53
C VAL A 89 15.87 0.26 -6.68
N VAL A 90 16.31 0.13 -5.42
CA VAL A 90 16.40 1.22 -4.46
C VAL A 90 17.84 1.39 -4.01
N TYR A 91 18.44 2.54 -4.32
CA TYR A 91 19.77 2.89 -3.83
C TYR A 91 19.67 3.54 -2.45
N ALA A 92 20.50 3.08 -1.52
CA ALA A 92 20.44 3.43 -0.09
C ALA A 92 20.86 4.88 0.25
N VAL A 93 21.08 5.74 -0.74
CA VAL A 93 21.79 7.03 -0.58
C VAL A 93 20.85 8.22 -0.34
N HIS A 94 19.53 8.06 -0.50
CA HIS A 94 18.57 9.16 -0.36
C HIS A 94 17.50 8.92 0.69
N SER A 95 17.07 10.02 1.31
CA SER A 95 16.02 10.08 2.34
C SER A 95 14.74 9.33 1.89
N PRO A 96 14.05 8.61 2.78
CA PRO A 96 12.80 7.90 2.45
C PRO A 96 11.66 8.80 1.92
N PHE A 97 11.82 10.11 2.07
CA PHE A 97 10.84 11.15 1.74
C PHE A 97 11.11 11.84 0.40
N ASP A 98 12.22 11.54 -0.27
CA ASP A 98 12.57 12.12 -1.57
C ASP A 98 13.00 10.99 -2.52
N ARG A 99 12.01 10.38 -3.19
CA ARG A 99 12.19 9.16 -4.00
C ARG A 99 11.95 9.45 -5.49
N PRO A 100 12.98 9.81 -6.26
CA PRO A 100 12.89 9.67 -7.70
C PRO A 100 13.03 8.18 -8.05
N TYR A 101 11.93 7.54 -8.46
CA TYR A 101 12.01 6.25 -9.14
C TYR A 101 12.79 6.46 -10.45
N ASN A 102 13.97 5.86 -10.55
CA ASN A 102 14.87 6.03 -11.69
C ASN A 102 14.56 5.10 -12.87
N GLY A 103 13.43 4.37 -12.80
CA GLY A 103 13.02 3.44 -13.85
C GLY A 103 13.73 2.08 -13.81
N GLU A 104 14.47 1.73 -12.76
CA GLU A 104 15.19 0.45 -12.71
C GLU A 104 14.42 -0.64 -11.96
N VAL A 105 14.49 -1.87 -12.47
CA VAL A 105 13.78 -3.04 -11.98
C VAL A 105 14.63 -4.31 -11.99
N ARG A 106 14.37 -5.22 -11.06
CA ARG A 106 14.79 -6.62 -11.10
C ARG A 106 13.60 -7.48 -11.48
N ILE A 107 13.81 -8.52 -12.29
CA ILE A 107 12.74 -9.43 -12.74
C ILE A 107 13.09 -10.85 -12.25
N MET A 108 12.15 -11.55 -11.63
CA MET A 108 12.34 -12.90 -11.10
C MET A 108 11.15 -13.80 -11.44
N GLY A 109 11.40 -15.07 -11.77
CA GLY A 109 10.33 -16.07 -11.91
C GLY A 109 9.69 -16.38 -10.55
N LEU A 110 8.38 -16.23 -10.42
CA LEU A 110 7.69 -16.40 -9.14
C LEU A 110 7.72 -17.85 -8.65
N ASN A 111 7.54 -18.81 -9.56
CA ASN A 111 7.56 -20.24 -9.25
C ASN A 111 9.00 -20.75 -9.06
N THR A 112 9.93 -20.33 -9.92
CA THR A 112 11.30 -20.87 -9.94
C THR A 112 12.28 -20.16 -9.03
N ARG A 113 11.96 -18.93 -8.58
CA ARG A 113 12.84 -18.07 -7.75
C ARG A 113 14.18 -17.72 -8.40
N LEU A 114 14.25 -17.80 -9.72
CA LEU A 114 15.43 -17.43 -10.49
C LEU A 114 15.27 -16.02 -11.06
N HIS A 115 16.29 -15.18 -10.87
CA HIS A 115 16.36 -13.84 -11.44
C HIS A 115 16.64 -13.92 -12.94
N LEU A 116 15.94 -13.11 -13.73
CA LEU A 116 16.31 -12.84 -15.10
C LEU A 116 17.54 -11.94 -15.12
N CYS A 117 18.53 -12.29 -15.91
CA CYS A 117 19.75 -11.51 -16.08
C CYS A 117 20.12 -11.43 -17.57
N ILE A 118 20.83 -10.37 -17.94
CA ILE A 118 21.33 -10.17 -19.30
C ILE A 118 22.84 -9.95 -19.25
N ASN A 119 23.59 -10.83 -19.90
CA ASN A 119 25.03 -10.66 -19.96
C ASN A 119 25.35 -9.39 -20.78
N ASN A 120 25.98 -8.40 -20.14
CA ASN A 120 26.18 -7.07 -20.73
C ASN A 120 27.09 -7.08 -21.97
N ASP A 121 28.03 -8.03 -22.07
CA ASP A 121 28.95 -8.11 -23.21
C ASP A 121 28.32 -8.81 -24.42
N THR A 122 27.49 -9.82 -24.16
CA THR A 122 26.98 -10.72 -25.21
C THR A 122 25.49 -10.54 -25.53
N GLY A 123 24.73 -9.86 -24.67
CA GLY A 123 23.27 -9.71 -24.78
C GLY A 123 22.49 -11.00 -24.56
N HIS A 124 23.14 -12.05 -24.04
CA HIS A 124 22.50 -13.33 -23.77
C HIS A 124 21.67 -13.27 -22.48
N LEU A 125 20.39 -13.61 -22.58
CA LEU A 125 19.52 -13.75 -21.40
C LEU A 125 19.81 -15.08 -20.71
N TYR A 126 19.94 -15.03 -19.40
CA TYR A 126 20.12 -16.20 -18.56
C TYR A 126 19.40 -16.00 -17.23
N SER A 127 19.36 -17.05 -16.42
CA SER A 127 18.79 -16.97 -15.08
C SER A 127 19.83 -17.25 -14.00
N SER A 128 19.67 -16.63 -12.82
CA SER A 128 20.59 -16.77 -11.68
C SER A 128 19.81 -16.86 -10.37
N GLU A 129 20.30 -17.67 -9.42
CA GLU A 129 19.77 -17.71 -8.05
C GLU A 129 20.11 -16.42 -7.26
N VAL A 130 21.22 -15.75 -7.62
CA VAL A 130 21.69 -14.52 -6.97
C VAL A 130 21.52 -13.34 -7.91
N SER A 131 20.96 -12.24 -7.41
CA SER A 131 20.71 -11.03 -8.19
C SER A 131 21.97 -10.14 -8.29
N GLY A 132 22.70 -10.27 -9.39
CA GLY A 132 23.86 -9.44 -9.72
C GLY A 132 23.51 -8.07 -10.32
N PRO A 133 24.52 -7.26 -10.68
CA PRO A 133 24.34 -5.99 -11.40
C PRO A 133 23.72 -6.14 -12.79
N ASP A 134 23.97 -7.26 -13.45
CA ASP A 134 23.45 -7.62 -14.78
C ASP A 134 22.04 -8.24 -14.76
N CYS A 135 21.44 -8.34 -13.58
CA CYS A 135 20.04 -8.70 -13.36
C CYS A 135 19.15 -7.47 -13.10
N VAL A 136 19.69 -6.27 -13.31
CA VAL A 136 18.96 -4.99 -13.23
C VAL A 136 18.64 -4.50 -14.64
N PHE A 137 17.39 -4.12 -14.85
CA PHE A 137 16.89 -3.61 -16.11
C PHE A 137 16.34 -2.21 -15.95
N ARG A 138 16.55 -1.35 -16.95
CA ARG A 138 15.80 -0.11 -17.08
C ARG A 138 14.47 -0.40 -17.76
N GLU A 139 13.38 -0.10 -17.06
CA GLU A 139 12.02 -0.12 -17.57
C GLU A 139 11.68 1.22 -18.22
N THR A 140 11.14 1.20 -19.44
CA THR A 140 10.66 2.40 -20.12
C THR A 140 9.29 2.14 -20.73
N LEU A 141 8.34 3.06 -20.48
CA LEU A 141 7.02 3.03 -21.12
C LEU A 141 7.15 3.67 -22.51
N GLU A 142 6.95 2.88 -23.54
CA GLU A 142 7.01 3.32 -24.92
C GLU A 142 5.72 4.04 -25.35
N GLU A 143 5.79 4.83 -26.42
CA GLU A 143 4.64 5.58 -26.97
C GLU A 143 3.44 4.70 -27.34
N ASN A 144 3.70 3.42 -27.63
CA ASN A 144 2.70 2.41 -27.96
C ASN A 144 2.00 1.80 -26.72
N GLY A 145 2.37 2.24 -25.51
CA GLY A 145 1.79 1.80 -24.24
C GLY A 145 2.34 0.48 -23.69
N TYR A 146 3.43 -0.06 -24.27
CA TYR A 146 4.14 -1.23 -23.77
C TYR A 146 5.43 -0.85 -23.04
N ASN A 147 5.87 -1.70 -22.11
CA ASN A 147 7.13 -1.51 -21.43
C ASN A 147 8.26 -2.24 -22.16
N THR A 148 9.43 -1.59 -22.25
CA THR A 148 10.69 -2.22 -22.63
C THR A 148 11.57 -2.41 -21.41
N TYR A 149 12.44 -3.42 -21.45
CA TYR A 149 13.41 -3.72 -20.41
C TYR A 149 14.80 -3.82 -21.04
N SER A 150 15.68 -2.88 -20.70
CA SER A 150 17.05 -2.82 -21.25
C SER A 150 18.12 -3.04 -20.18
N SER A 151 19.33 -3.39 -20.60
CA SER A 151 20.51 -3.36 -19.73
C SER A 151 20.72 -1.96 -19.15
N THR A 152 21.26 -1.89 -17.93
CA THR A 152 21.66 -0.63 -17.29
C THR A 152 22.95 -0.08 -17.90
N ASN A 153 23.89 -0.95 -18.26
CA ASN A 153 25.13 -0.58 -18.93
C ASN A 153 24.92 -0.29 -20.42
N THR A 154 25.61 0.73 -20.92
CA THR A 154 25.71 1.07 -22.36
C THR A 154 26.85 0.28 -23.02
N LEU A 155 26.62 -0.17 -24.25
CA LEU A 155 27.57 -0.94 -25.09
C LEU A 155 28.61 -0.05 -25.77
N SER A 156 28.18 1.16 -26.13
CA SER A 156 29.00 2.22 -26.70
C SER A 156 28.34 3.55 -26.40
N ASP A 157 29.17 4.54 -26.08
CA ASP A 157 28.77 5.92 -25.82
C ASP A 157 29.64 6.83 -26.70
N SER A 158 29.04 7.38 -27.76
CA SER A 158 29.69 8.34 -28.65
C SER A 158 29.37 9.79 -28.29
N GLY A 159 28.81 10.04 -27.10
CA GLY A 159 28.36 11.35 -26.62
C GLY A 159 27.05 11.84 -27.26
N SER A 160 26.63 11.26 -28.38
CA SER A 160 25.36 11.58 -29.10
C SER A 160 24.45 10.37 -29.29
N THR A 161 24.95 9.16 -29.11
CA THR A 161 24.15 7.94 -29.21
C THR A 161 24.59 6.91 -28.17
N GLU A 162 23.62 6.24 -27.55
CA GLU A 162 23.83 5.18 -26.58
C GLU A 162 23.27 3.85 -27.11
N GLN A 163 24.08 2.81 -27.14
CA GLN A 163 23.59 1.46 -27.52
C GLN A 163 23.33 0.60 -26.27
N ARG A 164 22.18 -0.10 -26.21
CA ARG A 164 21.80 -0.97 -25.06
C ARG A 164 21.22 -2.30 -25.52
N TRP A 165 21.38 -3.34 -24.69
CA TRP A 165 20.71 -4.63 -24.89
C TRP A 165 19.29 -4.61 -24.33
N TYR A 166 18.39 -5.39 -24.92
CA TYR A 166 16.99 -5.48 -24.53
C TYR A 166 16.55 -6.93 -24.35
N VAL A 167 15.59 -7.15 -23.44
CA VAL A 167 14.91 -8.43 -23.28
C VAL A 167 14.05 -8.71 -24.51
N ALA A 168 14.39 -9.75 -25.28
CA ALA A 168 13.68 -10.09 -26.50
C ALA A 168 13.55 -11.60 -26.71
N LEU A 169 12.39 -12.03 -27.22
CA LEU A 169 12.11 -13.39 -27.63
C LEU A 169 11.97 -13.48 -29.16
N GLY A 170 12.60 -14.49 -29.75
CA GLY A 170 12.48 -14.80 -31.17
C GLY A 170 11.16 -15.47 -31.53
N ARG A 171 10.97 -15.78 -32.83
CA ARG A 171 9.74 -16.39 -33.38
C ARG A 171 9.38 -17.75 -32.78
N ARG A 172 10.36 -18.44 -32.20
CA ARG A 172 10.21 -19.77 -31.57
C ARG A 172 10.11 -19.69 -30.03
N GLY A 173 9.98 -18.49 -29.46
CA GLY A 173 9.96 -18.29 -28.01
C GLY A 173 11.34 -18.37 -27.34
N LEU A 174 12.42 -18.60 -28.11
CA LEU A 174 13.78 -18.61 -27.57
C LEU A 174 14.31 -17.18 -27.37
N PRO A 175 15.14 -16.92 -26.35
CA PRO A 175 15.80 -15.64 -26.18
C PRO A 175 16.59 -15.24 -27.43
N ARG A 176 16.54 -13.96 -27.79
CA ARG A 176 17.30 -13.41 -28.90
C ARG A 176 18.08 -12.19 -28.44
N ARG A 177 19.34 -12.11 -28.85
CA ARG A 177 20.17 -10.91 -28.71
C ARG A 177 19.57 -9.77 -29.53
N PHE A 178 19.23 -8.68 -28.87
CA PHE A 178 18.62 -7.52 -29.49
C PHE A 178 19.14 -6.26 -28.82
N ASN A 179 19.76 -5.37 -29.60
CA ASN A 179 20.22 -4.07 -29.13
C ASN A 179 19.63 -2.96 -30.00
N ILE A 180 19.49 -1.78 -29.41
CA ILE A 180 19.05 -0.55 -30.09
C ILE A 180 20.05 0.55 -29.77
N THR A 181 20.40 1.33 -30.77
CA THR A 181 21.12 2.60 -30.63
C THR A 181 20.10 3.72 -30.47
N VAL A 182 20.17 4.44 -29.35
CA VAL A 182 19.26 5.53 -28.99
C VAL A 182 20.01 6.85 -29.15
N ASP A 183 19.44 7.81 -29.88
CA ASP A 183 19.98 9.17 -30.02
C ASP A 183 19.68 9.97 -28.75
N THR A 184 20.72 10.51 -28.11
CA THR A 184 20.62 11.30 -26.87
C THR A 184 20.64 12.81 -27.11
N SER A 185 20.77 13.27 -28.37
CA SER A 185 20.78 14.69 -28.72
C SER A 185 19.37 15.30 -28.81
N GLY A 186 18.81 15.67 -27.64
CA GLY A 186 17.63 16.54 -27.54
C GLY A 186 18.01 18.03 -27.59
N PRO A 187 17.11 18.95 -27.97
CA PRO A 187 17.45 20.35 -28.25
C PRO A 187 17.99 21.06 -26.99
N ASP A 188 19.10 21.79 -27.17
CA ASP A 188 19.74 22.62 -26.14
C ASP A 188 18.72 23.45 -25.36
N LEU A 189 18.51 23.10 -24.08
CA LEU A 189 17.72 23.89 -23.15
C LEU A 189 18.46 23.99 -21.80
N ASP A 190 18.63 25.25 -21.41
CA ASP A 190 19.45 25.87 -20.36
C ASP A 190 19.56 25.10 -19.02
N PRO A 191 20.76 24.98 -18.39
CA PRO A 191 20.99 24.10 -17.22
C PRO A 191 20.35 24.54 -15.89
N GLY A 192 19.51 25.57 -15.88
CA GLY A 192 19.12 26.31 -14.68
C GLY A 192 17.74 26.01 -14.06
N GLN A 193 16.93 25.05 -14.54
CA GLN A 193 15.56 24.84 -14.02
C GLN A 193 15.34 23.55 -13.20
N PRO A 194 14.56 23.59 -12.08
CA PRO A 194 14.34 22.43 -11.22
C PRO A 194 13.47 21.33 -11.85
N LEU A 195 13.78 20.07 -11.53
CA LEU A 195 13.21 18.82 -12.05
C LEU A 195 11.67 18.65 -11.96
N ALA A 196 10.95 19.47 -11.18
CA ALA A 196 9.51 19.34 -10.98
C ALA A 196 8.65 19.78 -12.19
N GLN A 197 9.21 20.52 -13.15
CA GLN A 197 8.49 20.98 -14.35
C GLN A 197 8.54 19.99 -15.54
N ARG A 198 9.44 18.99 -15.52
CA ARG A 198 9.60 18.02 -16.62
C ARG A 198 8.45 17.02 -16.77
N HIS A 199 7.70 16.71 -15.69
CA HIS A 199 6.61 15.71 -15.74
C HIS A 199 5.25 16.28 -16.18
N ASN A 200 5.01 17.58 -15.96
CA ASN A 200 3.70 18.19 -16.24
C ASN A 200 3.47 18.46 -17.73
N HIS A 201 4.54 18.70 -18.52
CA HIS A 201 4.42 18.96 -19.95
C HIS A 201 4.02 17.71 -20.76
N THR A 202 4.47 16.52 -20.34
CA THR A 202 4.19 15.25 -21.03
C THR A 202 2.77 14.76 -20.75
N VAL A 203 2.28 14.93 -19.51
CA VAL A 203 0.92 14.52 -19.12
C VAL A 203 -0.15 15.44 -19.75
N LEU A 204 0.11 16.75 -19.85
CA LEU A 204 -0.81 17.72 -20.46
C LEU A 204 -0.92 17.52 -21.98
N THR A 205 0.20 17.24 -22.66
CA THR A 205 0.21 16.91 -24.10
C THR A 205 -0.45 15.55 -24.40
N MET A 206 -0.29 14.55 -23.52
CA MET A 206 -1.02 13.27 -23.60
C MET A 206 -2.54 13.41 -23.35
N LEU A 207 -2.96 14.27 -22.41
CA LEU A 207 -4.38 14.55 -22.13
C LEU A 207 -5.06 15.33 -23.26
N LEU A 208 -4.38 16.33 -23.83
CA LEU A 208 -4.87 17.10 -24.99
C LEU A 208 -5.02 16.22 -26.23
N ARG A 209 -4.06 15.31 -26.49
CA ARG A 209 -4.17 14.33 -27.60
C ARG A 209 -5.23 13.24 -27.35
N ARG A 210 -5.48 12.84 -26.09
CA ARG A 210 -6.57 11.90 -25.73
C ARG A 210 -7.97 12.52 -25.87
N LEU A 211 -8.13 13.80 -25.57
CA LEU A 211 -9.38 14.55 -25.78
C LEU A 211 -9.68 14.72 -27.29
N LEU A 212 -8.64 14.94 -28.10
CA LEU A 212 -8.75 15.07 -29.56
C LEU A 212 -8.91 13.71 -30.29
N GLY A 213 -8.50 12.60 -29.67
CA GLY A 213 -8.52 11.25 -30.28
C GLY A 213 -9.82 10.46 -30.14
N ARG A 214 -10.85 10.99 -29.46
CA ARG A 214 -12.12 10.27 -29.18
C ARG A 214 -13.39 10.92 -29.73
N ARG A 215 -13.34 11.60 -30.89
CA ARG A 215 -14.55 12.09 -31.59
C ARG A 215 -14.41 12.17 -33.12
N TRP A 216 -14.07 11.07 -33.79
CA TRP A 216 -14.13 10.99 -35.27
C TRP A 216 -14.71 9.66 -35.75
N LYS A 217 -15.96 9.35 -35.39
CA LYS A 217 -16.81 8.40 -36.15
C LYS A 217 -18.28 8.84 -36.29
N LEU A 218 -18.64 10.05 -35.86
CA LEU A 218 -20.01 10.59 -35.99
C LEU A 218 -20.10 11.92 -36.77
N VAL A 219 -18.98 12.48 -37.25
CA VAL A 219 -18.98 13.80 -37.93
C VAL A 219 -19.16 13.69 -39.46
N LEU A 220 -19.03 12.51 -40.06
CA LEU A 220 -19.21 12.33 -41.51
C LEU A 220 -20.68 12.28 -41.98
N ALA A 221 -21.65 12.17 -41.06
CA ALA A 221 -23.08 12.26 -41.40
C ALA A 221 -23.69 13.65 -41.11
N GLY A 222 -23.16 14.40 -40.13
CA GLY A 222 -23.63 15.75 -39.79
C GLY A 222 -23.01 16.87 -40.64
N GLY A 223 -21.81 16.67 -41.18
CA GLY A 223 -21.11 17.67 -41.99
C GLY A 223 -21.76 17.97 -43.35
N ILE A 224 -22.49 16.99 -43.92
CA ILE A 224 -23.18 17.18 -45.21
C ILE A 224 -24.47 17.99 -45.03
N ILE A 225 -25.13 17.89 -43.87
CA ILE A 225 -26.36 18.65 -43.56
C ILE A 225 -26.04 20.12 -43.26
N ILE A 226 -24.91 20.40 -42.62
CA ILE A 226 -24.50 21.78 -42.30
C ILE A 226 -23.99 22.54 -43.54
N ILE A 227 -23.35 21.86 -44.49
CA ILE A 227 -22.92 22.48 -45.76
C ILE A 227 -24.13 22.83 -46.65
N VAL A 228 -25.22 22.04 -46.60
CA VAL A 228 -26.47 22.37 -47.31
C VAL A 228 -27.21 23.54 -46.65
N ILE A 229 -27.14 23.69 -45.32
CA ILE A 229 -27.72 24.83 -44.58
C ILE A 229 -26.90 26.12 -44.79
N LEU A 230 -25.57 26.03 -44.88
CA LEU A 230 -24.69 27.18 -45.12
C LEU A 230 -24.65 27.65 -46.59
N LEU A 231 -25.04 26.80 -47.55
CA LEU A 231 -25.20 27.19 -48.95
C LEU A 231 -26.59 27.78 -49.29
N ILE A 232 -27.54 27.73 -48.35
CA ILE A 232 -28.88 28.33 -48.49
C ILE A 232 -29.04 29.60 -47.61
N GLY A 233 -28.19 29.79 -46.59
CA GLY A 233 -28.26 30.95 -45.68
C GLY A 233 -27.40 32.16 -46.06
N ALA A 234 -26.61 32.10 -47.14
CA ALA A 234 -25.66 33.14 -47.53
C ALA A 234 -26.24 34.18 -48.50
N ASP A 235 -27.50 34.58 -48.33
CA ASP A 235 -28.15 35.62 -49.17
C ASP A 235 -28.76 36.80 -48.38
N ILE A 236 -28.51 36.92 -47.07
CA ILE A 236 -29.20 37.93 -46.24
C ILE A 236 -28.21 38.61 -45.25
N PHE A 237 -27.61 39.72 -45.70
CA PHE A 237 -26.96 40.84 -44.95
C PHE A 237 -25.69 40.50 -44.10
N GLY A 238 -24.60 41.26 -44.03
CA GLY A 238 -24.27 42.63 -44.45
C GLY A 238 -23.43 43.35 -43.38
N ASP A 239 -22.11 43.42 -43.59
CA ASP A 239 -21.13 44.51 -43.29
C ASP A 239 -20.82 45.06 -41.86
N ARG A 240 -19.54 45.44 -41.69
CA ARG A 240 -18.87 46.46 -40.82
C ARG A 240 -18.11 46.11 -39.52
N ASP A 241 -16.78 46.06 -39.69
CA ASP A 241 -15.71 46.91 -39.12
C ASP A 241 -15.70 47.37 -37.64
N GLY A 242 -14.52 47.25 -36.98
CA GLY A 242 -14.17 48.18 -35.89
C GLY A 242 -13.04 47.84 -34.89
N LYS A 243 -11.78 47.91 -35.35
CA LYS A 243 -10.56 48.46 -34.69
C LYS A 243 -10.02 48.00 -33.30
N SER A 244 -8.70 47.77 -33.35
CA SER A 244 -7.63 47.60 -32.35
C SER A 244 -7.24 48.85 -31.54
N THR A 245 -6.62 48.69 -30.35
CA THR A 245 -5.18 49.02 -30.00
C THR A 245 -4.96 49.08 -28.46
N ILE A 246 -4.02 48.34 -27.84
CA ILE A 246 -2.59 48.58 -27.47
C ILE A 246 -2.34 49.48 -26.21
N PHE A 247 -1.56 48.95 -25.25
CA PHE A 247 -0.41 49.51 -24.44
C PHE A 247 -0.39 48.87 -23.02
N LYS A 248 0.56 48.04 -22.55
CA LYS A 248 2.04 48.03 -22.33
C LYS A 248 2.57 48.92 -21.18
N ARG A 249 3.16 48.28 -20.15
CA ARG A 249 4.43 48.56 -19.38
C ARG A 249 4.29 48.17 -17.89
N ASP A 250 5.03 47.17 -17.40
CA ASP A 250 6.43 47.16 -16.88
C ASP A 250 6.54 47.59 -15.40
N ALA A 251 6.97 46.67 -14.53
CA ALA A 251 8.15 46.80 -13.66
C ALA A 251 8.05 45.98 -12.35
N ILE A 252 9.20 45.40 -12.01
CA ILE A 252 9.54 44.50 -10.91
C ILE A 252 9.79 45.30 -9.62
N ALA A 253 9.37 44.77 -8.46
CA ALA A 253 10.07 44.98 -7.18
C ALA A 253 9.70 43.89 -6.15
N LEU A 254 10.72 43.23 -5.61
CA LEU A 254 10.68 42.31 -4.48
C LEU A 254 10.45 43.08 -3.15
N ASN A 255 9.61 42.53 -2.27
CA ASN A 255 9.66 42.73 -0.81
C ASN A 255 8.82 41.64 -0.10
N PHE A 256 9.44 40.85 0.79
CA PHE A 256 8.74 40.02 1.79
C PHE A 256 8.44 40.91 3.01
N PRO A 257 7.25 40.88 3.64
CA PRO A 257 6.97 39.87 4.69
C PRO A 257 5.46 39.53 4.95
N HIS A 258 5.25 38.53 5.82
CA HIS A 258 4.03 38.21 6.60
C HIS A 258 2.81 37.49 5.96
N LEU A 259 2.45 36.40 6.66
CA LEU A 259 1.18 35.66 6.67
C LEU A 259 -0.08 36.56 6.63
N ARG A 260 -0.98 36.31 5.67
CA ARG A 260 -2.44 36.43 5.85
C ARG A 260 -3.20 35.77 4.68
N GLY A 261 -4.22 34.97 5.01
CA GLY A 261 -5.34 34.67 4.12
C GLY A 261 -5.46 33.23 3.61
N MET A 262 -5.76 32.26 4.48
CA MET A 262 -6.62 31.13 4.05
C MET A 262 -8.01 31.72 3.79
N LYS A 263 -8.46 31.70 2.53
CA LYS A 263 -9.87 31.90 2.19
C LYS A 263 -10.57 30.54 2.25
N GLU A 264 -11.65 30.50 3.02
CA GLU A 264 -12.65 29.43 3.05
C GLU A 264 -13.18 29.14 1.64
N LEU A 265 -13.35 27.85 1.33
CA LEU A 265 -14.11 27.36 0.19
C LEU A 265 -15.51 27.01 0.70
N ASP A 266 -16.35 28.03 0.78
CA ASP A 266 -17.81 27.88 0.71
C ASP A 266 -18.22 28.16 -0.74
N ASP A 267 -18.69 27.13 -1.43
CA ASP A 267 -19.74 27.18 -2.46
C ASP A 267 -19.95 25.75 -3.00
N VAL A 268 -20.81 24.99 -2.31
CA VAL A 268 -21.45 23.81 -2.89
C VAL A 268 -22.96 23.94 -2.65
N ASP A 269 -23.69 23.92 -3.75
CA ASP A 269 -25.13 24.10 -3.88
C ASP A 269 -25.94 23.19 -2.93
N PRO A 270 -26.90 23.73 -2.15
CA PRO A 270 -27.74 22.97 -1.22
C PRO A 270 -28.77 22.02 -1.89
N ALA A 271 -28.88 21.98 -3.22
CA ALA A 271 -29.82 21.10 -3.92
C ALA A 271 -29.35 19.64 -4.11
N ASP A 272 -28.07 19.33 -3.91
CA ASP A 272 -27.52 17.97 -4.14
C ASP A 272 -27.48 17.07 -2.89
N ARG A 273 -28.20 17.45 -1.82
CA ARG A 273 -28.23 16.71 -0.53
C ARG A 273 -29.25 15.57 -0.46
N ARG A 274 -29.87 15.15 -1.56
CA ARG A 274 -30.90 14.09 -1.52
C ARG A 274 -30.86 13.18 -2.76
N ARG A 275 -29.94 12.21 -2.76
CA ARG A 275 -30.18 10.77 -3.04
C ARG A 275 -28.85 10.00 -3.13
N GLU A 276 -28.86 8.80 -2.55
CA GLU A 276 -27.81 7.75 -2.47
C GLU A 276 -26.79 7.97 -1.33
N ASP A 277 -26.98 7.48 -0.10
CA ASP A 277 -27.65 6.26 0.39
C ASP A 277 -27.20 4.98 -0.33
N LEU A 278 -25.92 4.63 -0.14
CA LEU A 278 -25.39 3.27 -0.15
C LEU A 278 -23.95 3.33 0.35
N PHE A 279 -23.57 2.43 1.27
CA PHE A 279 -22.16 2.13 1.53
C PHE A 279 -21.52 1.65 0.22
N TYR A 280 -20.91 2.56 -0.54
CA TYR A 280 -20.06 2.16 -1.66
C TYR A 280 -18.75 1.60 -1.08
N VAL A 281 -18.80 0.32 -0.71
CA VAL A 281 -17.63 -0.53 -0.62
C VAL A 281 -17.45 -1.10 -2.03
N PRO A 282 -16.42 -0.70 -2.80
CA PRO A 282 -16.17 -1.28 -4.11
C PRO A 282 -16.07 -2.82 -3.98
N PRO A 283 -16.54 -3.60 -4.97
CA PRO A 283 -16.39 -5.04 -4.98
C PRO A 283 -14.95 -5.41 -5.33
N GLU A 284 -14.01 -5.14 -4.44
CA GLU A 284 -12.71 -5.81 -4.43
C GLU A 284 -12.19 -5.95 -3.00
N PRO A 285 -12.29 -7.15 -2.40
CA PRO A 285 -11.31 -7.64 -1.46
C PRO A 285 -10.50 -8.69 -2.20
N ARG A 286 -9.35 -8.28 -2.72
CA ARG A 286 -8.18 -9.13 -2.66
C ARG A 286 -7.14 -8.27 -1.99
N ILE A 287 -6.77 -8.59 -0.76
CA ILE A 287 -5.42 -8.25 -0.32
C ILE A 287 -4.52 -8.76 -1.46
N GLY A 288 -3.88 -7.82 -2.18
CA GLY A 288 -3.14 -8.14 -3.40
C GLY A 288 -2.19 -9.33 -3.22
N PRO A 289 -1.77 -9.99 -4.32
CA PRO A 289 -1.15 -11.30 -4.29
C PRO A 289 -0.09 -11.44 -3.19
N LEU A 290 -0.30 -12.50 -2.44
CA LEU A 290 0.40 -13.00 -1.27
C LEU A 290 1.91 -12.69 -1.32
N PHE A 291 2.38 -11.94 -0.32
CA PHE A 291 3.80 -11.81 -0.04
C PHE A 291 4.35 -13.18 0.36
N HIS A 292 5.12 -13.80 -0.53
CA HIS A 292 6.02 -14.86 -0.12
C HIS A 292 7.24 -14.21 0.53
N MET A 293 7.29 -14.27 1.86
CA MET A 293 8.48 -14.00 2.67
C MET A 293 9.54 -15.07 2.38
N THR A 294 10.19 -15.01 1.21
CA THR A 294 11.16 -16.04 0.78
C THR A 294 12.61 -15.59 0.86
N ASP A 295 12.88 -14.30 1.11
CA ASP A 295 14.24 -13.85 1.37
C ASP A 295 14.48 -13.71 2.88
N LYS A 296 15.25 -14.65 3.44
CA LYS A 296 15.72 -14.59 4.83
C LYS A 296 16.66 -13.39 5.10
N ASN A 297 17.17 -12.75 4.05
CA ASN A 297 18.00 -11.57 4.14
C ASN A 297 17.18 -10.27 4.09
N ASP A 298 15.89 -10.31 3.76
CA ASP A 298 15.02 -9.15 3.89
C ASP A 298 14.64 -8.95 5.36
N THR A 299 15.45 -8.13 6.03
CA THR A 299 15.21 -7.74 7.42
C THR A 299 13.83 -7.11 7.63
N LYS A 300 13.18 -6.55 6.59
CA LYS A 300 11.86 -5.89 6.69
C LYS A 300 10.74 -6.85 7.03
N PHE A 301 10.80 -8.08 6.51
CA PHE A 301 9.78 -9.10 6.74
C PHE A 301 10.27 -10.26 7.60
N THR A 302 11.49 -10.21 8.10
CA THR A 302 11.98 -11.19 9.07
C THR A 302 11.55 -10.78 10.48
N PHE A 303 10.70 -11.60 11.09
CA PHE A 303 10.17 -11.39 12.44
C PHE A 303 10.60 -12.53 13.37
N ARG A 304 10.89 -12.19 14.62
CA ARG A 304 11.17 -13.17 15.67
C ARG A 304 9.99 -14.11 15.85
N GLN A 305 10.26 -15.41 15.81
CA GLN A 305 9.27 -16.45 16.10
C GLN A 305 9.26 -16.77 17.60
N ASN A 306 8.08 -17.12 18.11
CA ASN A 306 7.88 -17.62 19.45
C ASN A 306 8.06 -19.15 19.44
N PRO A 307 9.15 -19.69 20.03
CA PRO A 307 9.41 -21.13 20.07
C PRO A 307 8.40 -21.90 20.94
N ASN A 308 7.70 -21.21 21.85
CA ASN A 308 6.72 -21.79 22.76
C ASN A 308 5.29 -21.75 22.20
N TRP A 309 5.12 -21.24 20.98
CA TRP A 309 3.81 -21.15 20.35
C TRP A 309 3.23 -22.53 20.05
N LYS A 310 1.92 -22.68 20.28
CA LYS A 310 1.19 -23.93 20.07
C LYS A 310 -0.10 -23.67 19.32
N ASN A 311 -0.50 -24.65 18.51
CA ASN A 311 -1.82 -24.66 17.89
C ASN A 311 -2.93 -24.64 18.95
N SER A 312 -4.01 -23.94 18.62
CA SER A 312 -5.24 -23.93 19.39
C SER A 312 -5.81 -25.33 19.53
N THR A 313 -6.26 -25.64 20.75
CA THR A 313 -7.00 -26.86 21.07
C THR A 313 -8.52 -26.69 20.89
N CYS A 314 -8.99 -25.50 20.49
CA CYS A 314 -10.40 -25.23 20.29
C CYS A 314 -10.89 -25.87 18.97
N PRO A 315 -11.97 -26.68 18.97
CA PRO A 315 -12.44 -27.39 17.77
C PRO A 315 -12.77 -26.47 16.58
N ARG A 316 -13.25 -25.26 16.88
CA ARG A 316 -13.55 -24.20 15.92
C ARG A 316 -12.86 -22.91 16.37
N SER A 317 -11.59 -22.78 16.03
CA SER A 317 -10.78 -21.59 16.34
C SER A 317 -10.71 -20.63 15.16
N LEU A 318 -10.59 -19.35 15.50
CA LEU A 318 -10.17 -18.26 14.61
C LEU A 318 -8.89 -18.64 13.88
N GLN A 319 -7.92 -19.18 14.60
CA GLN A 319 -6.64 -19.61 14.04
C GLN A 319 -6.80 -20.61 12.88
N ARG A 320 -7.62 -21.65 13.07
CA ARG A 320 -7.88 -22.64 12.02
C ARG A 320 -8.58 -22.02 10.82
N LYS A 321 -9.56 -21.15 11.05
CA LYS A 321 -10.25 -20.42 9.98
C LYS A 321 -9.29 -19.50 9.22
N ALA A 322 -8.43 -18.78 9.94
CA ALA A 322 -7.46 -17.86 9.36
C ALA A 322 -6.50 -18.60 8.44
N PHE A 323 -5.96 -19.77 8.82
CA PHE A 323 -5.11 -20.57 7.94
C PHE A 323 -5.81 -21.09 6.68
N LEU A 324 -7.13 -21.29 6.72
CA LEU A 324 -7.93 -21.72 5.58
C LEU A 324 -8.40 -20.57 4.69
N SER A 325 -8.25 -19.33 5.15
CA SER A 325 -8.60 -18.14 4.38
C SER A 325 -7.63 -17.94 3.22
N GLU A 326 -8.16 -17.72 2.01
CA GLU A 326 -7.36 -17.34 0.85
C GLU A 326 -6.72 -15.95 1.04
N GLU A 327 -7.43 -15.05 1.72
CA GLU A 327 -6.99 -13.66 1.93
C GLU A 327 -5.97 -13.55 3.08
N PHE A 328 -6.27 -14.17 4.23
CA PHE A 328 -5.51 -13.99 5.46
C PHE A 328 -4.55 -15.14 5.77
N GLY A 329 -4.81 -16.36 5.31
CA GLY A 329 -3.98 -17.54 5.61
C GLY A 329 -2.50 -17.36 5.33
N PRO A 330 -2.11 -16.79 4.18
CA PRO A 330 -0.69 -16.64 3.84
C PRO A 330 0.03 -15.53 4.62
N ILE A 331 -0.72 -14.61 5.24
CA ILE A 331 -0.16 -13.54 6.06
C ILE A 331 -0.34 -13.80 7.57
N PHE A 332 -1.15 -14.77 7.96
CA PHE A 332 -1.45 -15.08 9.35
C PHE A 332 -0.31 -15.90 9.98
N ARG A 333 0.51 -15.21 10.77
CA ARG A 333 1.68 -15.71 11.50
C ARG A 333 1.49 -15.56 13.01
N PRO A 334 0.61 -16.38 13.62
CA PRO A 334 0.35 -16.36 15.06
C PRO A 334 1.58 -16.80 15.88
N ASP A 335 2.58 -17.39 15.24
CA ASP A 335 3.89 -17.73 15.79
C ASP A 335 4.83 -16.53 15.94
N THR A 336 4.44 -15.33 15.54
CA THR A 336 5.27 -14.12 15.71
C THR A 336 5.35 -13.70 17.18
N GLN A 337 6.55 -13.46 17.70
CA GLN A 337 6.78 -13.07 19.10
C GLN A 337 6.16 -11.70 19.41
N MET A 338 5.03 -11.68 20.13
CA MET A 338 4.28 -10.45 20.39
C MET A 338 4.88 -9.54 21.46
N VAL A 339 5.48 -10.12 22.51
CA VAL A 339 6.00 -9.40 23.67
C VAL A 339 7.49 -9.67 23.87
N ILE A 340 8.21 -8.72 24.44
CA ILE A 340 9.64 -8.81 24.73
C ILE A 340 9.89 -8.72 26.25
N ASN A 341 10.89 -9.47 26.72
CA ASN A 341 11.41 -9.41 28.09
C ASN A 341 12.95 -9.54 28.07
N SER A 342 13.57 -9.48 29.24
CA SER A 342 15.02 -9.57 29.39
C SER A 342 15.62 -10.87 28.85
N LYS A 343 14.89 -12.00 28.92
CA LYS A 343 15.36 -13.31 28.41
C LYS A 343 15.48 -13.34 26.88
N LEU A 344 14.69 -12.51 26.19
CA LEU A 344 14.66 -12.44 24.72
C LEU A 344 15.56 -11.34 24.14
N PHE A 345 16.10 -10.46 24.99
CA PHE A 345 16.85 -9.28 24.58
C PHE A 345 18.34 -9.44 24.85
N ASN A 346 19.16 -9.33 23.81
CA ASN A 346 20.61 -9.38 23.87
C ASN A 346 21.22 -8.38 22.87
N VAL A 347 22.55 -8.32 22.80
CA VAL A 347 23.29 -7.38 21.94
C VAL A 347 22.93 -7.58 20.45
N ASP A 348 22.83 -8.83 19.99
CA ASP A 348 22.47 -9.13 18.61
C ASP A 348 21.05 -8.68 18.27
N GLU A 349 20.10 -8.93 19.19
CA GLU A 349 18.71 -8.52 19.04
C GLU A 349 18.57 -7.00 19.02
N TYR A 350 19.33 -6.29 19.85
CA TYR A 350 19.39 -4.83 19.82
C TYR A 350 19.88 -4.32 18.47
N TRP A 351 21.04 -4.78 17.99
CA TRP A 351 21.60 -4.34 16.72
C TRP A 351 20.73 -4.71 15.52
N ARG A 352 20.00 -5.83 15.58
CA ARG A 352 19.00 -6.21 14.59
C ARG A 352 17.85 -5.20 14.52
N MET A 353 17.45 -4.62 15.65
CA MET A 353 16.37 -3.64 15.76
C MET A 353 16.83 -2.18 15.57
N MET A 354 18.11 -1.89 15.72
CA MET A 354 18.67 -0.54 15.61
C MET A 354 18.44 0.19 14.28
N PRO A 355 18.36 -0.47 13.11
CA PRO A 355 18.04 0.22 11.86
C PRO A 355 16.62 0.83 11.82
N TRP A 356 15.70 0.33 12.66
CA TRP A 356 14.28 0.64 12.59
C TRP A 356 13.88 1.74 13.57
N ALA A 357 13.10 2.71 13.11
CA ALA A 357 12.54 3.76 13.97
C ALA A 357 11.49 3.22 14.95
N THR A 358 11.37 3.80 16.14
CA THR A 358 10.26 3.47 17.05
C THR A 358 8.89 3.67 16.36
N PRO A 359 7.89 2.79 16.53
CA PRO A 359 7.83 1.61 17.41
C PRO A 359 8.40 0.30 16.79
N PHE A 360 9.06 0.39 15.63
CA PHE A 360 9.55 -0.76 14.85
C PHE A 360 10.96 -1.22 15.25
N GLY A 361 11.67 -0.42 16.04
CA GLY A 361 12.97 -0.73 16.65
C GLY A 361 13.42 0.42 17.55
N TYR A 362 14.74 0.63 17.65
CA TYR A 362 15.34 1.53 18.65
C TYR A 362 15.98 2.81 18.05
N LYS A 363 15.91 2.99 16.72
CA LYS A 363 16.33 4.24 16.08
C LYS A 363 15.42 5.39 16.50
N TYR A 364 16.02 6.48 16.94
CA TYR A 364 15.29 7.69 17.32
C TYR A 364 16.18 8.93 17.08
N LYS A 365 15.67 10.15 17.31
CA LYS A 365 16.48 11.38 17.13
C LYS A 365 17.78 11.32 17.91
N GLU A 366 17.64 10.93 19.17
CA GLU A 366 18.70 10.43 20.02
C GLU A 366 18.40 8.95 20.22
N ASN A 367 19.27 8.08 19.72
CA ASN A 367 19.04 6.64 19.77
C ASN A 367 18.75 6.17 21.20
N ILE A 368 17.90 5.16 21.30
CA ILE A 368 17.65 4.48 22.57
C ILE A 368 18.79 3.46 22.70
N THR A 369 19.61 3.55 23.75
CA THR A 369 20.81 2.71 23.88
C THR A 369 20.46 1.28 24.30
N TYR A 370 21.42 0.37 24.12
CA TYR A 370 21.28 -1.02 24.58
C TYR A 370 21.00 -1.08 26.09
N GLU A 371 21.73 -0.29 26.88
CA GLU A 371 21.59 -0.22 28.33
C GLU A 371 20.21 0.32 28.73
N GLU A 372 19.72 1.38 28.07
CA GLU A 372 18.39 1.93 28.34
C GLU A 372 17.29 0.88 28.16
N VAL A 373 17.35 0.07 27.10
CA VAL A 373 16.37 -1.00 26.85
C VAL A 373 16.57 -2.16 27.84
N ARG A 374 17.81 -2.66 27.98
CA ARG A 374 18.17 -3.79 28.84
C ARG A 374 17.74 -3.53 30.28
N ASP A 375 18.08 -2.36 30.82
CA ASP A 375 17.83 -2.04 32.22
C ASP A 375 16.34 -1.92 32.49
N VAL A 376 15.57 -1.34 31.57
CA VAL A 376 14.10 -1.32 31.66
C VAL A 376 13.54 -2.74 31.61
N LEU A 377 13.94 -3.57 30.64
CA LEU A 377 13.42 -4.94 30.51
C LEU A 377 13.75 -5.82 31.72
N ASN A 378 14.90 -5.62 32.36
CA ASN A 378 15.29 -6.34 33.58
C ASN A 378 14.40 -6.03 34.79
N MET A 379 13.69 -4.90 34.78
CA MET A 379 12.80 -4.51 35.88
C MET A 379 11.42 -5.18 35.81
N PHE A 380 11.08 -5.84 34.71
CA PHE A 380 9.78 -6.48 34.52
C PHE A 380 9.94 -8.01 34.56
N PRO A 381 9.40 -8.70 35.59
CA PRO A 381 9.61 -10.14 35.78
C PRO A 381 8.71 -11.02 34.90
N ALA A 382 7.89 -10.40 34.05
CA ALA A 382 6.85 -11.02 33.26
C ALA A 382 7.36 -12.03 32.22
N ASP A 383 6.66 -13.17 32.12
CA ASP A 383 6.86 -14.14 31.04
C ASP A 383 6.38 -13.64 29.67
N ASP A 384 6.76 -14.36 28.63
CA ASP A 384 6.59 -14.06 27.21
C ASP A 384 5.16 -14.32 26.66
N THR A 385 4.15 -14.25 27.53
CA THR A 385 2.73 -14.46 27.21
C THR A 385 1.85 -13.35 27.77
N ILE A 386 0.78 -13.00 27.04
CA ILE A 386 -0.26 -12.08 27.54
C ILE A 386 -1.32 -12.80 28.37
N PHE A 387 -1.46 -14.13 28.24
CA PHE A 387 -2.38 -14.89 29.07
C PHE A 387 -1.64 -15.51 30.25
N ASN A 388 -2.10 -15.15 31.45
CA ASN A 388 -1.66 -15.77 32.68
C ASN A 388 -2.66 -16.86 33.12
N PHE A 389 -2.20 -18.11 33.16
CA PHE A 389 -2.98 -19.26 33.64
C PHE A 389 -2.52 -19.75 35.02
N THR A 390 -1.69 -19.00 35.73
CA THR A 390 -1.26 -19.38 37.08
C THR A 390 -2.48 -19.59 37.99
N GLY A 391 -2.58 -20.78 38.58
CA GLY A 391 -3.71 -21.18 39.43
C GLY A 391 -5.00 -21.56 38.69
N ARG A 392 -5.01 -21.64 37.35
CA ARG A 392 -6.18 -22.04 36.55
C ARG A 392 -5.80 -22.86 35.31
N SER A 393 -6.68 -23.74 34.87
CA SER A 393 -6.49 -24.40 33.57
C SER A 393 -6.77 -23.43 32.42
N ARG A 394 -6.03 -23.58 31.31
CA ARG A 394 -6.36 -22.87 30.06
C ARG A 394 -7.76 -23.34 29.59
N PRO A 395 -8.70 -22.42 29.29
CA PRO A 395 -9.97 -22.80 28.69
C PRO A 395 -9.77 -23.57 27.38
N GLN A 396 -10.69 -24.48 27.04
CA GLN A 396 -10.62 -25.19 25.75
C GLN A 396 -10.65 -24.20 24.57
N CYS A 397 -11.51 -23.20 24.65
CA CYS A 397 -11.61 -22.10 23.68
C CYS A 397 -11.49 -20.76 24.41
N ILE A 398 -10.49 -19.97 24.05
CA ILE A 398 -10.29 -18.60 24.55
C ILE A 398 -11.20 -17.64 23.77
N THR A 399 -12.22 -17.12 24.44
CA THR A 399 -13.10 -16.08 23.88
C THR A 399 -12.68 -14.69 24.32
N CYS A 400 -12.57 -13.77 23.36
CA CYS A 400 -12.10 -12.41 23.60
C CYS A 400 -13.08 -11.36 23.07
N ALA A 401 -13.39 -10.37 23.90
CA ALA A 401 -14.05 -9.14 23.50
C ALA A 401 -13.02 -8.01 23.44
N VAL A 402 -13.01 -7.24 22.35
CA VAL A 402 -12.19 -6.04 22.17
C VAL A 402 -13.09 -4.83 22.17
N ILE A 403 -12.89 -3.92 23.12
CA ILE A 403 -13.77 -2.77 23.35
C ILE A 403 -12.97 -1.51 23.02
N GLY A 404 -13.26 -0.93 21.86
CA GLY A 404 -12.85 0.41 21.50
C GLY A 404 -13.72 1.47 22.17
N ASN A 405 -13.34 2.74 22.01
CA ASN A 405 -14.01 3.84 22.71
C ASN A 405 -15.10 4.53 21.86
N GLY A 406 -15.43 4.01 20.68
CA GLY A 406 -16.32 4.67 19.72
C GLY A 406 -17.73 4.91 20.26
N GLY A 407 -18.33 6.05 19.89
CA GLY A 407 -19.66 6.47 20.36
C GLY A 407 -20.82 5.53 20.02
N MET A 408 -20.61 4.59 19.10
CA MET A 408 -21.60 3.55 18.79
C MET A 408 -22.01 2.72 20.01
N LEU A 409 -21.18 2.65 21.05
CA LEU A 409 -21.51 1.90 22.27
C LEU A 409 -22.53 2.60 23.18
N ASN A 410 -22.72 3.92 23.09
CA ASN A 410 -23.61 4.66 23.98
C ASN A 410 -25.09 4.27 23.77
N GLY A 411 -25.73 3.61 24.74
CA GLY A 411 -27.07 3.05 24.64
C GLY A 411 -27.14 1.80 23.75
N SER A 412 -26.05 1.04 23.63
CA SER A 412 -25.98 -0.22 22.89
C SER A 412 -26.42 -1.44 23.71
N LYS A 413 -26.36 -1.35 25.05
CA LYS A 413 -26.70 -2.43 25.99
C LYS A 413 -25.90 -3.73 25.81
N ASN A 414 -24.70 -3.65 25.24
CA ASN A 414 -23.86 -4.82 25.00
C ASN A 414 -23.10 -5.32 26.24
N GLY A 415 -23.21 -4.63 27.38
CA GLY A 415 -22.34 -4.85 28.53
C GLY A 415 -22.37 -6.27 29.09
N GLU A 416 -23.56 -6.87 29.17
CA GLU A 416 -23.70 -8.25 29.64
C GLU A 416 -23.04 -9.25 28.68
N GLU A 417 -23.20 -9.07 27.36
CA GLU A 417 -22.58 -9.94 26.35
C GLU A 417 -21.05 -9.80 26.38
N ILE A 418 -20.55 -8.57 26.50
CA ILE A 418 -19.11 -8.29 26.65
C ILE A 418 -18.56 -9.03 27.87
N ASP A 419 -19.22 -8.90 29.02
CA ASP A 419 -18.79 -9.50 30.28
C ASP A 419 -18.91 -11.03 30.32
N ARG A 420 -19.53 -11.69 29.32
CA ARG A 420 -19.53 -13.16 29.18
C ARG A 420 -18.25 -13.72 28.55
N HIS A 421 -17.43 -12.90 27.91
CA HIS A 421 -16.17 -13.35 27.32
C HIS A 421 -15.14 -13.73 28.39
N ASN A 422 -14.23 -14.65 28.06
CA ASN A 422 -13.16 -15.03 29.01
C ASN A 422 -12.22 -13.85 29.26
N TYR A 423 -11.85 -13.16 28.18
CA TYR A 423 -10.93 -12.03 28.21
C TYR A 423 -11.54 -10.80 27.53
N ILE A 424 -11.35 -9.66 28.17
CA ILE A 424 -11.86 -8.35 27.76
C ILE A 424 -10.67 -7.40 27.64
N PHE A 425 -10.47 -6.91 26.42
CA PHE A 425 -9.42 -5.99 26.02
C PHE A 425 -9.99 -4.58 25.93
N ARG A 426 -9.36 -3.63 26.63
CA ARG A 426 -9.71 -2.20 26.59
C ARG A 426 -8.48 -1.34 26.29
N VAL A 427 -8.72 -0.09 25.90
CA VAL A 427 -7.67 0.79 25.36
C VAL A 427 -7.86 2.25 25.76
N ASN A 428 -6.75 2.97 25.99
CA ASN A 428 -6.74 4.41 26.27
C ASN A 428 -7.76 4.77 27.39
N HIS A 429 -8.48 5.88 27.29
CA HIS A 429 -9.50 6.28 28.27
C HIS A 429 -10.77 5.39 28.20
N ALA A 430 -10.70 4.20 28.79
CA ALA A 430 -11.75 3.18 28.74
C ALA A 430 -12.69 3.26 29.96
N LEU A 431 -13.54 4.29 29.97
CA LEU A 431 -14.44 4.59 31.08
C LEU A 431 -15.55 3.52 31.23
N THR A 432 -15.52 2.70 32.27
CA THR A 432 -16.59 1.70 32.52
C THR A 432 -17.64 2.22 33.49
N LYS A 433 -17.25 3.01 34.49
CA LYS A 433 -18.12 3.53 35.53
C LYS A 433 -19.23 4.42 34.96
N GLY A 434 -20.49 4.03 35.18
CA GLY A 434 -21.67 4.70 34.64
C GLY A 434 -22.02 4.33 33.19
N PHE A 435 -21.28 3.40 32.58
CA PHE A 435 -21.49 2.90 31.22
C PHE A 435 -21.54 1.36 31.18
N GLU A 436 -21.67 0.69 32.33
CA GLU A 436 -21.54 -0.76 32.46
C GLU A 436 -22.60 -1.51 31.64
N GLU A 437 -23.82 -0.96 31.50
CA GLU A 437 -24.87 -1.54 30.66
C GLU A 437 -24.44 -1.63 29.19
N ASP A 438 -23.63 -0.67 28.72
CA ASP A 438 -23.20 -0.56 27.33
C ASP A 438 -21.88 -1.27 27.05
N VAL A 439 -20.92 -1.10 27.95
CA VAL A 439 -19.51 -1.49 27.69
C VAL A 439 -19.02 -2.59 28.62
N GLY A 440 -19.84 -3.04 29.57
CA GLY A 440 -19.47 -4.01 30.58
C GLY A 440 -18.58 -3.42 31.69
N SER A 441 -18.39 -4.20 32.74
CA SER A 441 -17.66 -3.81 33.95
C SER A 441 -16.25 -4.41 34.01
N ARG A 442 -16.02 -5.55 33.35
CA ARG A 442 -14.78 -6.31 33.48
C ARG A 442 -13.70 -5.76 32.55
N THR A 443 -12.45 -5.87 32.99
CA THR A 443 -11.26 -5.62 32.16
C THR A 443 -10.18 -6.62 32.53
N THR A 444 -9.67 -7.36 31.55
CA THR A 444 -8.60 -8.35 31.77
C THR A 444 -7.30 -7.96 31.09
N HIS A 445 -7.37 -7.21 30.00
CA HIS A 445 -6.24 -6.75 29.24
C HIS A 445 -6.43 -5.27 28.93
N TYR A 446 -5.39 -4.49 29.15
CA TYR A 446 -5.42 -3.05 28.92
C TYR A 446 -4.23 -2.63 28.08
N VAL A 447 -4.50 -2.13 26.88
CA VAL A 447 -3.47 -1.76 25.90
C VAL A 447 -3.31 -0.25 25.91
N PHE A 448 -2.07 0.23 26.07
CA PHE A 448 -1.83 1.67 26.15
C PHE A 448 -0.38 2.06 25.83
N TYR A 449 -0.18 3.37 25.70
CA TYR A 449 1.10 4.05 25.79
C TYR A 449 0.94 5.31 26.64
N ASP A 450 2.03 5.84 27.19
CA ASP A 450 2.04 6.95 28.15
C ASP A 450 1.06 8.11 27.82
N ARG A 451 1.14 8.68 26.61
CA ARG A 451 0.37 9.85 26.18
C ARG A 451 -1.09 9.52 25.86
N SER A 452 -1.44 8.25 25.68
CA SER A 452 -2.86 7.87 25.55
C SER A 452 -3.64 8.01 26.85
N LEU A 453 -2.93 8.20 27.97
CA LEU A 453 -3.49 8.38 29.30
C LEU A 453 -3.61 9.86 29.70
N VAL A 454 -3.32 10.79 28.77
CA VAL A 454 -3.50 12.22 29.00
C VAL A 454 -4.97 12.50 29.32
N GLY A 455 -5.22 13.04 30.51
CA GLY A 455 -6.57 13.34 30.99
C GLY A 455 -7.28 12.18 31.71
N VAL A 456 -6.70 10.97 31.74
CA VAL A 456 -7.27 9.84 32.51
C VAL A 456 -7.06 10.07 34.00
N LYS A 457 -8.15 10.02 34.77
CA LYS A 457 -8.11 10.09 36.24
C LYS A 457 -7.70 8.74 36.82
N ALA A 458 -7.14 8.73 38.04
CA ALA A 458 -6.73 7.49 38.69
C ALA A 458 -7.92 6.52 38.85
N ASP A 459 -9.08 7.05 39.27
CA ASP A 459 -10.32 6.27 39.45
C ASP A 459 -10.91 5.71 38.16
N ASP A 460 -10.57 6.31 37.01
CA ASP A 460 -11.06 5.91 35.69
C ASP A 460 -10.09 4.91 35.00
N TYR A 461 -8.90 4.70 35.58
CA TYR A 461 -7.91 3.80 35.05
C TYR A 461 -8.24 2.35 35.44
N PRO A 462 -8.28 1.39 34.50
CA PRO A 462 -8.61 0.01 34.83
C PRO A 462 -7.53 -0.62 35.71
N ILE A 463 -7.85 -0.88 36.99
CA ILE A 463 -6.98 -1.59 37.93
C ILE A 463 -7.73 -2.81 38.46
N SER A 464 -7.14 -3.99 38.31
CA SER A 464 -7.56 -5.20 39.01
C SER A 464 -6.35 -6.11 39.27
N LYS A 465 -6.47 -7.04 40.22
CA LYS A 465 -5.36 -7.93 40.63
C LYS A 465 -4.78 -8.72 39.46
N ASP A 466 -5.63 -9.16 38.54
CA ASP A 466 -5.28 -10.10 37.47
C ASP A 466 -5.28 -9.44 36.06
N ILE A 467 -5.28 -8.10 36.00
CA ILE A 467 -5.22 -7.39 34.72
C ILE A 467 -3.83 -7.52 34.11
N THR A 468 -3.78 -7.75 32.79
CA THR A 468 -2.54 -7.71 32.01
C THR A 468 -2.44 -6.39 31.27
N TYR A 469 -1.39 -5.63 31.54
CA TYR A 469 -1.09 -4.35 30.93
C TYR A 469 -0.18 -4.55 29.72
N ILE A 470 -0.67 -4.27 28.51
CA ILE A 470 0.12 -4.38 27.28
C ILE A 470 0.59 -2.98 26.89
N PHE A 471 1.87 -2.71 27.13
CA PHE A 471 2.49 -1.42 26.86
C PHE A 471 3.12 -1.37 25.46
N VAL A 472 2.88 -0.28 24.73
CA VAL A 472 3.38 -0.07 23.36
C VAL A 472 4.43 1.05 23.31
N PRO A 473 5.74 0.74 23.33
CA PRO A 473 6.79 1.76 23.21
C PRO A 473 6.77 2.40 21.82
N CYS A 474 6.50 3.70 21.75
CA CYS A 474 6.44 4.49 20.53
C CYS A 474 7.52 5.57 20.43
N ARG A 475 8.17 5.93 21.54
CA ARG A 475 9.22 6.97 21.64
C ARG A 475 10.22 6.64 22.75
N LYS A 476 11.38 7.32 22.73
CA LYS A 476 12.39 7.25 23.80
C LYS A 476 11.83 7.54 25.20
N ALA A 477 10.98 8.56 25.35
CA ALA A 477 10.37 8.92 26.64
C ALA A 477 9.50 7.81 27.26
N ASP A 478 9.02 6.87 26.45
CA ASP A 478 8.17 5.77 26.91
C ASP A 478 8.99 4.77 27.77
N PHE A 479 10.32 4.70 27.60
CA PHE A 479 11.22 3.90 28.46
C PHE A 479 11.39 4.54 29.84
N SER A 480 11.46 5.87 29.92
CA SER A 480 11.44 6.58 31.21
C SER A 480 10.11 6.38 31.94
N TYR A 481 9.00 6.33 31.20
CA TYR A 481 7.69 6.01 31.77
C TYR A 481 7.63 4.57 32.30
N LEU A 482 8.12 3.59 31.54
CA LEU A 482 8.24 2.20 32.02
C LEU A 482 9.09 2.09 33.29
N LYS A 483 10.22 2.78 33.35
CA LYS A 483 11.05 2.86 34.57
C LYS A 483 10.25 3.42 35.76
N SER A 484 9.39 4.41 35.54
CA SER A 484 8.52 4.93 36.60
C SER A 484 7.49 3.92 37.10
N ILE A 485 7.01 3.01 36.24
CA ILE A 485 6.13 1.90 36.65
C ILE A 485 6.92 0.91 37.51
N ALA A 486 8.08 0.48 37.01
CA ALA A 486 8.96 -0.46 37.71
C ALA A 486 9.32 0.01 39.14
N GLU A 487 9.57 1.30 39.30
CA GLU A 487 9.92 1.91 40.60
C GLU A 487 8.70 2.25 41.46
N GLY A 488 7.48 1.93 41.02
CA GLY A 488 6.24 2.22 41.76
C GLY A 488 5.89 3.71 41.84
N ARG A 489 6.51 4.55 41.01
CA ARG A 489 6.31 6.01 40.98
C ARG A 489 5.26 6.47 39.97
N ASN A 490 4.72 5.55 39.15
CA ASN A 490 3.75 5.91 38.14
C ASN A 490 2.41 6.34 38.77
N LYS A 491 1.72 7.30 38.13
CA LYS A 491 0.44 7.87 38.60
C LYS A 491 -0.63 6.82 38.94
N PHE A 492 -0.61 5.68 38.28
CA PHE A 492 -1.67 4.67 38.36
C PHE A 492 -1.30 3.45 39.23
N ALA A 493 -0.14 3.48 39.90
CA ALA A 493 0.35 2.38 40.74
C ALA A 493 0.25 1.01 40.06
N VAL A 494 0.75 0.93 38.82
CA VAL A 494 0.65 -0.28 37.99
C VAL A 494 1.66 -1.31 38.51
N PRO A 495 1.24 -2.54 38.85
CA PRO A 495 2.16 -3.58 39.28
C PRO A 495 3.08 -4.01 38.12
N PRO A 496 4.42 -3.93 38.27
CA PRO A 496 5.37 -4.30 37.21
C PRO A 496 5.20 -5.75 36.71
N GLU A 497 4.84 -6.69 37.58
CA GLU A 497 4.59 -8.10 37.25
C GLU A 497 3.46 -8.31 36.24
N ASN A 498 2.53 -7.34 36.16
CA ASN A 498 1.37 -7.38 35.28
C ASN A 498 1.63 -6.71 33.92
N VAL A 499 2.79 -6.09 33.73
CA VAL A 499 3.15 -5.41 32.48
C VAL A 499 3.75 -6.37 31.47
N ARG A 500 3.37 -6.22 30.21
CA ARG A 500 3.93 -6.86 29.03
C ARG A 500 4.32 -5.78 28.04
N ILE A 501 5.56 -5.83 27.54
CA ILE A 501 6.07 -4.82 26.61
C ILE A 501 5.99 -5.40 25.20
N VAL A 502 5.38 -4.67 24.27
CA VAL A 502 5.24 -5.12 22.87
C VAL A 502 6.60 -5.20 22.19
N HIS A 503 6.82 -6.32 21.48
CA HIS A 503 8.02 -6.56 20.70
C HIS A 503 8.01 -5.73 19.40
N PRO A 504 9.10 -5.04 19.02
CA PRO A 504 9.15 -4.23 17.80
C PRO A 504 8.85 -5.03 16.51
N ASP A 505 9.38 -6.25 16.37
CA ASP A 505 9.02 -7.14 15.25
C ASP A 505 7.53 -7.40 15.10
N TRP A 506 6.80 -7.63 16.19
CA TRP A 506 5.36 -7.84 16.09
C TRP A 506 4.65 -6.56 15.65
N MET A 507 5.12 -5.40 16.06
CA MET A 507 4.65 -4.12 15.54
C MET A 507 4.95 -3.96 14.03
N ARG A 508 6.13 -4.38 13.57
CA ARG A 508 6.48 -4.41 12.14
C ARG A 508 5.59 -5.37 11.36
N TYR A 509 5.32 -6.54 11.90
CA TYR A 509 4.40 -7.52 11.31
C TYR A 509 2.99 -6.94 11.18
N VAL A 510 2.43 -6.38 12.25
CA VAL A 510 1.11 -5.72 12.21
C VAL A 510 1.10 -4.57 11.20
N HIS A 511 2.13 -3.73 11.15
CA HIS A 511 2.14 -2.57 10.26
C HIS A 511 2.39 -2.93 8.80
N TYR A 512 3.49 -3.63 8.49
CA TYR A 512 3.92 -3.89 7.12
C TYR A 512 3.16 -5.04 6.46
N VAL A 513 2.66 -6.02 7.23
CA VAL A 513 1.97 -7.19 6.66
C VAL A 513 0.46 -7.00 6.67
N TRP A 514 -0.11 -6.62 7.83
CA TRP A 514 -1.56 -6.48 7.97
C TRP A 514 -2.06 -5.13 7.48
N MET A 515 -1.54 -4.02 8.01
CA MET A 515 -2.07 -2.70 7.67
C MET A 515 -1.64 -2.25 6.27
N ARG A 516 -0.37 -2.44 5.88
CA ARG A 516 0.19 -2.03 4.57
C ARG A 516 -0.02 -0.53 4.27
N VAL A 517 0.26 0.31 5.25
CA VAL A 517 -0.02 1.76 5.21
C VAL A 517 1.26 2.60 5.26
N LYS A 518 1.16 3.83 4.72
CA LYS A 518 2.22 4.84 4.84
C LYS A 518 2.15 5.62 6.17
N SER A 519 1.03 5.54 6.90
CA SER A 519 0.88 6.20 8.19
C SER A 519 1.88 5.66 9.21
N PHE A 520 2.27 6.49 10.17
CA PHE A 520 3.31 6.18 11.16
C PHE A 520 3.11 4.82 11.86
N ARG A 521 1.91 4.54 12.39
CA ARG A 521 1.57 3.27 13.04
C ARG A 521 0.06 3.02 13.04
N PRO A 522 -0.43 1.81 13.34
CA PRO A 522 -1.86 1.60 13.62
C PRO A 522 -2.29 2.35 14.90
N THR A 523 -3.58 2.64 15.04
CA THR A 523 -4.15 3.16 16.28
C THR A 523 -3.91 2.18 17.44
N THR A 524 -3.92 2.65 18.69
CA THR A 524 -3.83 1.73 19.83
C THR A 524 -4.98 0.71 19.82
N GLY A 525 -6.17 1.13 19.36
CA GLY A 525 -7.30 0.22 19.16
C GLY A 525 -7.00 -0.84 18.10
N GLY A 526 -6.40 -0.45 16.97
CA GLY A 526 -5.96 -1.40 15.95
C GLY A 526 -4.90 -2.38 16.47
N ILE A 527 -3.91 -1.89 17.22
CA ILE A 527 -2.92 -2.76 17.88
C ILE A 527 -3.59 -3.74 18.83
N MET A 528 -4.57 -3.29 19.62
CA MET A 528 -5.34 -4.14 20.53
C MET A 528 -6.14 -5.21 19.77
N VAL A 529 -6.81 -4.86 18.67
CA VAL A 529 -7.53 -5.85 17.83
C VAL A 529 -6.55 -6.90 17.31
N MET A 530 -5.38 -6.49 16.83
CA MET A 530 -4.38 -7.42 16.31
C MET A 530 -3.78 -8.32 17.40
N ALA A 531 -3.60 -7.81 18.62
CA ALA A 531 -3.16 -8.61 19.76
C ALA A 531 -4.17 -9.73 20.08
N ALA A 532 -5.46 -9.40 20.09
CA ALA A 532 -6.52 -10.37 20.30
C ALA A 532 -6.64 -11.35 19.12
N LEU A 533 -6.52 -10.87 17.87
CA LEU A 533 -6.55 -11.70 16.66
C LEU A 533 -5.45 -12.78 16.66
N ASN A 534 -4.26 -12.45 17.16
CA ASN A 534 -3.13 -13.39 17.20
C ASN A 534 -3.15 -14.34 18.40
N SER A 535 -4.03 -14.10 19.38
CA SER A 535 -3.98 -14.81 20.66
C SER A 535 -5.27 -15.58 20.99
N CYS A 536 -6.42 -15.17 20.47
CA CYS A 536 -7.74 -15.69 20.87
C CYS A 536 -8.30 -16.74 19.90
N ASP A 537 -9.17 -17.62 20.40
CA ASP A 537 -9.85 -18.64 19.61
C ASP A 537 -11.17 -18.13 19.01
N LYS A 538 -11.80 -17.14 19.65
CA LYS A 538 -12.97 -16.41 19.14
C LYS A 538 -12.82 -14.94 19.49
N LEU A 539 -13.18 -14.07 18.54
CA LEU A 539 -12.96 -12.63 18.64
C LEU A 539 -14.24 -11.86 18.33
N SER A 540 -14.64 -11.00 19.26
CA SER A 540 -15.76 -10.07 19.11
C SER A 540 -15.26 -8.64 19.28
N LEU A 541 -15.65 -7.75 18.39
CA LEU A 541 -15.19 -6.36 18.33
C LEU A 541 -16.36 -5.41 18.60
N TYR A 542 -16.21 -4.53 19.58
CA TYR A 542 -17.22 -3.57 20.02
C TYR A 542 -16.62 -2.16 20.03
N GLY A 543 -17.32 -1.17 19.45
CA GLY A 543 -16.89 0.23 19.49
C GLY A 543 -15.55 0.52 18.83
N VAL A 544 -15.05 -0.39 17.98
CA VAL A 544 -13.88 -0.17 17.13
C VAL A 544 -14.30 0.44 15.79
N GLY A 545 -13.39 1.20 15.18
CA GLY A 545 -13.70 2.00 14.01
C GLY A 545 -14.38 3.32 14.36
N TYR A 546 -14.69 4.11 13.33
CA TYR A 546 -15.37 5.39 13.45
C TYR A 546 -16.60 5.40 12.55
N ASN A 547 -17.68 6.02 13.03
CA ASN A 547 -18.89 6.28 12.28
C ASN A 547 -19.42 7.68 12.62
N THR A 548 -19.68 8.50 11.59
CA THR A 548 -20.16 9.89 11.71
C THR A 548 -21.53 10.03 12.37
N LYS A 549 -22.35 8.98 12.34
CA LYS A 549 -23.68 8.94 12.99
C LYS A 549 -23.58 9.02 14.53
N TYR A 550 -22.43 8.69 15.10
CA TYR A 550 -22.22 8.66 16.54
C TYR A 550 -21.18 9.71 16.97
N SER A 551 -21.22 10.10 18.25
CA SER A 551 -20.14 10.91 18.82
C SER A 551 -18.80 10.16 18.73
N HIS A 552 -17.71 10.89 18.82
CA HIS A 552 -16.37 10.34 18.83
C HIS A 552 -16.23 9.25 19.91
N TYR A 553 -16.65 9.55 21.15
CA TYR A 553 -16.61 8.59 22.25
C TYR A 553 -17.99 8.28 22.84
N TYR A 554 -18.15 7.08 23.41
CA TYR A 554 -19.43 6.68 24.03
C TYR A 554 -19.74 7.46 25.32
N TYR A 555 -18.73 8.02 25.96
CA TYR A 555 -18.85 8.84 27.17
C TYR A 555 -18.96 10.34 26.89
N ASP A 556 -19.07 10.75 25.62
CA ASP A 556 -19.28 12.16 25.29
C ASP A 556 -20.69 12.63 25.68
N LYS A 557 -20.76 13.64 26.56
CA LYS A 557 -22.04 14.25 26.99
C LYS A 557 -22.76 15.04 25.89
N GLN A 558 -22.02 15.47 24.87
CA GLN A 558 -22.52 16.20 23.71
C GLN A 558 -21.83 15.64 22.47
N TYR A 559 -22.53 15.64 21.32
CA TYR A 559 -21.96 15.13 20.08
C TYR A 559 -20.64 15.83 19.73
N LYS A 560 -19.61 15.03 19.51
CA LYS A 560 -18.32 15.46 18.99
C LYS A 560 -18.01 14.68 17.74
N ALA A 561 -17.84 15.38 16.62
CA ALA A 561 -17.35 14.74 15.40
C ALA A 561 -15.92 14.21 15.62
N PHE A 562 -15.67 12.99 15.16
CA PHE A 562 -14.31 12.47 15.06
C PHE A 562 -13.50 13.31 14.08
N LYS A 563 -12.24 13.56 14.44
CA LYS A 563 -11.28 14.24 13.58
C LYS A 563 -10.10 13.30 13.35
N PRO A 564 -9.89 12.79 12.13
CA PRO A 564 -8.78 11.89 11.85
C PRO A 564 -7.44 12.60 12.06
N VAL A 565 -6.49 11.92 12.69
CA VAL A 565 -5.11 12.42 12.84
C VAL A 565 -4.30 11.99 11.62
N LEU A 566 -4.32 12.82 10.59
CA LEU A 566 -3.63 12.57 9.32
C LEU A 566 -2.13 12.30 9.55
N GLY A 567 -1.55 11.37 8.79
CA GLY A 567 -0.15 10.96 8.85
C GLY A 567 0.21 10.03 10.03
N SER A 568 -0.53 10.08 11.14
CA SER A 568 -0.28 9.19 12.30
C SER A 568 -0.87 7.81 12.11
N HIS A 569 -2.14 7.74 11.71
CA HIS A 569 -2.91 6.50 11.56
C HIS A 569 -3.75 6.54 10.28
N ASP A 570 -4.04 5.36 9.72
CA ASP A 570 -4.99 5.20 8.62
C ASP A 570 -6.27 4.50 9.13
N HIS A 571 -7.20 5.30 9.65
CA HIS A 571 -8.46 4.81 10.19
C HIS A 571 -9.33 4.12 9.13
N ARG A 572 -9.24 4.54 7.86
CA ARG A 572 -10.02 3.94 6.77
C ARG A 572 -9.51 2.53 6.47
N ARG A 573 -8.19 2.34 6.46
CA ARG A 573 -7.58 1.01 6.31
C ARG A 573 -7.99 0.06 7.43
N GLU A 574 -7.98 0.54 8.68
CA GLU A 574 -8.39 -0.25 9.84
C GLU A 574 -9.85 -0.69 9.71
N ILE A 575 -10.77 0.22 9.42
CA ILE A 575 -12.19 -0.09 9.21
C ILE A 575 -12.38 -1.15 8.11
N LYS A 576 -11.68 -1.01 6.97
CA LYS A 576 -11.73 -2.02 5.91
C LYS A 576 -11.21 -3.39 6.35
N LEU A 577 -10.19 -3.41 7.21
CA LEU A 577 -9.66 -4.67 7.76
C LEU A 577 -10.69 -5.34 8.67
N TRP A 578 -11.33 -4.58 9.56
CA TRP A 578 -12.36 -5.12 10.46
C TRP A 578 -13.54 -5.69 9.67
N ASP A 579 -13.98 -4.99 8.61
CA ASP A 579 -15.03 -5.46 7.72
C ASP A 579 -14.67 -6.79 7.03
N SER A 580 -13.44 -6.91 6.55
CA SER A 580 -12.97 -8.12 5.86
C SER A 580 -12.83 -9.30 6.82
N LEU A 581 -12.31 -9.08 8.03
CA LEU A 581 -12.24 -10.10 9.08
C LEU A 581 -13.63 -10.60 9.52
N ASP A 582 -14.60 -9.69 9.60
CA ASP A 582 -15.98 -9.98 9.96
C ASP A 582 -16.67 -10.82 8.89
N ARG A 583 -16.53 -10.41 7.61
CA ARG A 583 -17.07 -11.14 6.46
C ARG A 583 -16.53 -12.57 6.32
N GLU A 584 -15.26 -12.80 6.66
CA GLU A 584 -14.68 -14.14 6.65
C GLU A 584 -14.95 -14.94 7.94
N GLY A 585 -15.67 -14.33 8.90
CA GLY A 585 -16.01 -14.97 10.17
C GLY A 585 -14.79 -15.27 11.04
N LEU A 586 -13.71 -14.50 10.87
CA LEU A 586 -12.53 -14.49 11.74
C LEU A 586 -12.79 -13.66 12.99
N ALA A 587 -13.55 -12.59 12.86
CA ALA A 587 -14.08 -11.82 13.99
C ALA A 587 -15.59 -11.67 13.85
N TYR A 588 -16.28 -11.35 14.94
CA TYR A 588 -17.60 -10.73 14.90
C TYR A 588 -17.41 -9.24 15.15
N TRP A 589 -17.88 -8.38 14.26
CA TRP A 589 -17.79 -6.93 14.44
C TRP A 589 -19.18 -6.33 14.70
N TYR A 590 -19.42 -5.91 15.94
CA TYR A 590 -20.67 -5.27 16.33
C TYR A 590 -20.86 -3.96 15.58
N ARG A 591 -22.01 -3.88 14.88
CA ARG A 591 -22.50 -2.68 14.22
C ARG A 591 -23.97 -2.54 14.53
N ARG A 592 -24.43 -1.30 14.61
CA ARG A 592 -25.86 -0.97 14.64
C ARG A 592 -26.12 0.29 13.84
N ASP A 593 -27.36 0.46 13.43
CA ASP A 593 -27.88 1.72 12.95
C ASP A 593 -28.64 2.42 14.08
N VAL A 594 -28.62 3.75 14.09
CA VAL A 594 -29.62 4.56 14.80
C VAL A 594 -30.55 5.07 13.71
N PHE A 595 -31.84 4.78 13.85
CA PHE A 595 -32.90 5.26 12.97
C PHE A 595 -33.08 6.77 13.09
#